data_AF-B4S8P9-F1
#
_entry.id   AF-B4S8P9-F1
#
_cell.length_a   1.000
_cell.length_b   1.000
_cell.length_c   1.000
_cell.angle_alpha   90.00
_cell.angle_beta   90.00
_cell.angle_gamma   90.00
#
_symmetry.space_group_name_H-M   'P 1'
#
loop_
_entity.id
_entity.type
_entity.pdbx_description
1 polymer ?
#
loop_
_entity_poly.entity_id
_entity_poly.type
_entity_poly.pdbx_seq_one_letter_code
_entity_poly.pdbx_strand_id
1 'polypeptide(L)'
;MSITNPFRNTRIEYHILQSFPVTCLNRDDVGAPKTAIVGGSTRARVSSQCWKRQVRLSMQDFGIKLGIRSKKVSEFVAKACLQKGASEEQAAECGKVISDSFSKDTLFFFSESEAQAFADYAREKNFDSKNLNDKEIRKVAKKALNPAIDGLDIALFGRMVAQATDLNIEAAASFSHAISTHKVSNEVEFFTALDDLAEEPGSAHMGSLEFNSATYYRYISLDLGQLWESIGGEHLAEAVESLTKALFVAVPSARQTTQSGASPWEFAKIFIRKGQRLQVPFETAVKAKDGGYLQPSITALTDYLTKKEALAGSLFGKEKEFTFGEDVNFSIDDLIKGLKLTVAEVQ
;
A
#
# COMPACT_ATOMS: atom_id res chain seq x y z
N MET A 1 10.22 2.92 33.34
CA MET A 1 11.44 2.77 32.51
C MET A 1 11.05 3.18 31.10
N SER A 2 11.79 4.09 30.46
CA SER A 2 11.59 4.41 29.05
C SER A 2 11.88 3.15 28.24
N ILE A 3 10.85 2.50 27.68
CA ILE A 3 11.06 1.38 26.75
C ILE A 3 11.78 1.97 25.55
N THR A 4 13.05 1.64 25.41
CA THR A 4 13.85 2.10 24.29
C THR A 4 13.40 1.31 23.07
N ASN A 5 12.88 1.99 22.04
CA ASN A 5 12.43 1.35 20.79
C ASN A 5 13.56 0.46 20.23
N PRO A 6 13.42 -0.88 20.27
CA PRO A 6 14.51 -1.78 19.94
C PRO A 6 14.74 -1.87 18.42
N PHE A 7 13.79 -1.40 17.62
CA PHE A 7 13.84 -1.38 16.17
C PHE A 7 14.29 -0.05 15.59
N ARG A 8 14.80 0.88 16.41
CA ARG A 8 15.28 2.18 15.93
C ARG A 8 16.27 2.00 14.76
N ASN A 9 15.99 2.69 13.66
CA ASN A 9 16.73 2.62 12.38
C ASN A 9 16.69 1.26 11.66
N THR A 10 15.94 0.28 12.12
CA THR A 10 15.84 -1.05 11.50
C THR A 10 14.73 -1.07 10.46
N ARG A 11 15.01 -1.62 9.28
CA ARG A 11 14.10 -1.63 8.14
C ARG A 11 14.02 -2.99 7.51
N ILE A 12 12.85 -3.34 6.99
CA ILE A 12 12.68 -4.43 6.03
C ILE A 12 12.57 -3.83 4.63
N GLU A 13 13.49 -4.18 3.74
CA GLU A 13 13.50 -3.72 2.35
C GLU A 13 13.15 -4.88 1.42
N TYR A 14 12.12 -4.69 0.61
CA TYR A 14 11.64 -5.64 -0.38
C TYR A 14 12.08 -5.18 -1.77
N HIS A 15 12.90 -5.99 -2.42
CA HIS A 15 13.32 -5.83 -3.81
C HIS A 15 12.67 -6.93 -4.64
N ILE A 16 11.50 -6.64 -5.21
CA ILE A 16 10.68 -7.64 -5.89
C ILE A 16 10.80 -7.44 -7.41
N LEU A 17 10.98 -8.53 -8.14
CA LEU A 17 10.79 -8.62 -9.58
C LEU A 17 9.52 -9.42 -9.87
N GLN A 18 8.67 -8.83 -10.70
CA GLN A 18 7.39 -9.40 -11.05
C GLN A 18 7.10 -9.14 -12.53
N SER A 19 6.97 -10.21 -13.30
CA SER A 19 6.69 -10.14 -14.72
C SER A 19 5.20 -10.25 -14.96
N PHE A 20 4.67 -9.33 -15.76
CA PHE A 20 3.28 -9.38 -16.21
C PHE A 20 3.25 -9.54 -17.73
N PRO A 21 2.35 -10.37 -18.27
CA PRO A 21 2.13 -10.51 -19.70
C PRO A 21 1.39 -9.26 -20.23
N VAL A 22 0.56 -9.41 -21.27
CA VAL A 22 -0.24 -8.33 -21.85
C VAL A 22 -1.23 -7.76 -20.80
N THR A 23 -0.91 -6.59 -20.26
CA THR A 23 -1.67 -5.95 -19.17
C THR A 23 -1.70 -4.43 -19.28
N CYS A 24 -2.69 -3.83 -18.61
CA CYS A 24 -2.76 -2.39 -18.34
C CYS A 24 -2.98 -2.15 -16.84
N LEU A 25 -1.94 -2.43 -16.04
CA LEU A 25 -1.99 -2.39 -14.57
C LEU A 25 -2.32 -0.99 -14.01
N ASN A 26 -1.90 0.07 -14.71
CA ASN A 26 -2.21 1.43 -14.32
C ASN A 26 -2.22 2.34 -15.55
N ARG A 27 -3.37 3.00 -15.79
CA ARG A 27 -3.56 3.93 -16.91
C ARG A 27 -3.64 5.40 -16.51
N ASP A 28 -3.37 6.28 -17.45
CA ASP A 28 -3.61 7.72 -17.36
C ASP A 28 -5.07 8.10 -17.68
N ASP A 29 -5.31 9.39 -17.85
CA ASP A 29 -6.61 10.01 -18.14
C ASP A 29 -7.12 9.72 -19.56
N VAL A 30 -6.24 9.40 -20.52
CA VAL A 30 -6.61 9.00 -21.88
C VAL A 30 -6.69 7.47 -22.05
N GLY A 31 -6.35 6.71 -21.01
CA GLY A 31 -6.51 5.27 -20.95
C GLY A 31 -5.27 4.47 -21.35
N ALA A 32 -4.13 5.12 -21.59
CA ALA A 32 -2.87 4.48 -21.91
C ALA A 32 -2.12 4.01 -20.65
N PRO A 33 -1.41 2.87 -20.69
CA PRO A 33 -0.52 2.45 -19.61
C PRO A 33 0.49 3.56 -19.27
N LYS A 34 0.60 3.89 -17.98
CA LYS A 34 1.53 4.91 -17.51
C LYS A 34 2.97 4.49 -17.80
N THR A 35 3.77 5.45 -18.24
CA THR A 35 5.21 5.28 -18.47
C THR A 35 6.05 6.27 -17.65
N ALA A 36 7.37 6.11 -17.68
CA ALA A 36 8.37 7.05 -17.20
C ALA A 36 9.69 6.90 -17.97
N ILE A 37 10.53 7.93 -17.98
CA ILE A 37 11.89 7.86 -18.56
C ILE A 37 12.89 7.53 -17.46
N VAL A 38 13.69 6.47 -17.68
CA VAL A 38 14.80 6.06 -16.79
C VAL A 38 16.01 5.72 -17.65
N GLY A 39 17.13 6.43 -17.43
CA GLY A 39 18.35 6.30 -18.24
C GLY A 39 18.10 6.50 -19.72
N GLY A 40 17.30 7.51 -20.08
CA GLY A 40 16.93 7.82 -21.46
C GLY A 40 15.98 6.82 -22.14
N SER A 41 15.54 5.77 -21.45
CA SER A 41 14.62 4.76 -21.99
C SER A 41 13.23 4.85 -21.39
N THR A 42 12.19 4.77 -22.23
CA THR A 42 10.79 4.65 -21.78
C THR A 42 10.57 3.33 -21.06
N ARG A 43 10.03 3.41 -19.85
CA ARG A 43 9.70 2.29 -18.96
C ARG A 43 8.21 2.25 -18.70
N ALA A 44 7.65 1.06 -18.59
CA ALA A 44 6.32 0.92 -18.00
C ALA A 44 6.39 1.33 -16.52
N ARG A 45 5.34 2.00 -16.04
CA ARG A 45 5.27 2.50 -14.66
C ARG A 45 3.93 2.17 -14.05
N VAL A 46 3.94 1.55 -12.87
CA VAL A 46 2.76 1.47 -12.01
C VAL A 46 2.95 2.39 -10.82
N SER A 47 1.95 3.23 -10.58
CA SER A 47 2.08 4.27 -9.57
C SER A 47 2.11 3.69 -8.15
N SER A 48 2.88 4.30 -7.23
CA SER A 48 3.02 3.79 -5.87
C SER A 48 1.67 3.76 -5.14
N GLN A 49 0.80 4.75 -5.37
CA GLN A 49 -0.56 4.77 -4.83
C GLN A 49 -1.44 3.64 -5.37
N CYS A 50 -1.24 3.21 -6.62
CA CYS A 50 -1.99 2.11 -7.21
C CYS A 50 -1.65 0.80 -6.48
N TRP A 51 -0.36 0.55 -6.26
CA TRP A 51 0.11 -0.57 -5.45
C TRP A 51 -0.35 -0.48 -4.00
N LYS A 52 -0.09 0.66 -3.32
CA LYS A 52 -0.49 0.86 -1.92
C LYS A 52 -1.98 0.59 -1.70
N ARG A 53 -2.84 1.02 -2.63
CA ARG A 53 -4.29 0.76 -2.52
C ARG A 53 -4.60 -0.73 -2.52
N GLN A 54 -4.04 -1.50 -3.45
CA GLN A 54 -4.35 -2.94 -3.53
C GLN A 54 -3.72 -3.73 -2.39
N VAL A 55 -2.50 -3.37 -1.99
CA VAL A 55 -1.86 -3.95 -0.80
C VAL A 55 -2.74 -3.70 0.43
N ARG A 56 -3.15 -2.45 0.65
CA ARG A 56 -4.06 -2.10 1.74
C ARG A 56 -5.34 -2.94 1.73
N LEU A 57 -6.02 -3.02 0.60
CA LEU A 57 -7.30 -3.74 0.53
C LEU A 57 -7.12 -5.24 0.74
N SER A 58 -6.05 -5.84 0.21
CA SER A 58 -5.78 -7.28 0.37
C SER A 58 -5.52 -7.67 1.83
N MET A 59 -5.12 -6.72 2.69
CA MET A 59 -4.92 -7.01 4.12
C MET A 59 -6.21 -7.46 4.83
N GLN A 60 -7.39 -7.05 4.34
CA GLN A 60 -8.67 -7.48 4.91
C GLN A 60 -8.87 -9.00 4.80
N ASP A 61 -8.36 -9.61 3.73
CA ASP A 61 -8.47 -11.05 3.46
C ASP A 61 -7.58 -11.85 4.43
N PHE A 62 -6.64 -11.18 5.12
CA PHE A 62 -5.80 -11.72 6.17
C PHE A 62 -6.26 -11.31 7.57
N GLY A 63 -7.54 -10.93 7.73
CA GLY A 63 -8.16 -10.64 9.01
C GLY A 63 -7.86 -9.25 9.59
N ILE A 64 -7.18 -8.38 8.84
CA ILE A 64 -6.90 -7.01 9.29
C ILE A 64 -8.13 -6.13 9.10
N LYS A 65 -8.60 -5.53 10.20
CA LYS A 65 -9.59 -4.46 10.14
C LYS A 65 -8.94 -3.20 9.58
N LEU A 66 -9.40 -2.77 8.41
CA LEU A 66 -8.90 -1.57 7.75
C LEU A 66 -9.55 -0.32 8.33
N GLY A 67 -8.81 0.78 8.36
CA GLY A 67 -9.42 2.09 8.52
C GLY A 67 -10.40 2.43 7.38
N ILE A 68 -11.05 3.57 7.49
CA ILE A 68 -12.03 4.08 6.55
C ILE A 68 -11.53 5.41 6.02
N ARG A 69 -11.31 5.49 4.71
CA ARG A 69 -10.93 6.74 4.04
C ARG A 69 -12.13 7.29 3.29
N SER A 70 -12.76 8.34 3.81
CA SER A 70 -14.03 8.85 3.26
C SER A 70 -14.19 10.36 3.47
N LYS A 71 -14.99 10.98 2.59
CA LYS A 71 -15.56 12.32 2.80
C LYS A 71 -16.86 12.28 3.61
N LYS A 72 -17.49 11.10 3.70
CA LYS A 72 -18.79 10.88 4.36
C LYS A 72 -18.64 10.53 5.84
N VAL A 73 -17.71 11.22 6.53
CA VAL A 73 -17.45 10.98 7.97
C VAL A 73 -18.71 11.28 8.78
N SER A 74 -19.40 12.38 8.45
CA SER A 74 -20.64 12.78 9.10
C SER A 74 -21.72 11.69 9.06
N GLU A 75 -21.96 11.10 7.89
CA GLU A 75 -22.92 9.99 7.72
C GLU A 75 -22.52 8.76 8.54
N PHE A 76 -21.22 8.45 8.60
CA PHE A 76 -20.72 7.29 9.33
C PHE A 76 -20.84 7.47 10.85
N VAL A 77 -20.48 8.65 11.36
CA VAL A 77 -20.62 8.99 12.79
C VAL A 77 -22.10 9.09 13.18
N ALA A 78 -22.96 9.66 12.34
CA ALA A 78 -24.40 9.71 12.57
C ALA A 78 -25.00 8.30 12.75
N LYS A 79 -24.59 7.32 11.91
CA LYS A 79 -25.01 5.92 12.08
C LYS A 79 -24.58 5.33 13.43
N ALA A 80 -23.36 5.63 13.89
CA ALA A 80 -22.90 5.21 15.20
C ALA A 80 -23.71 5.88 16.34
N CYS A 81 -24.06 7.16 16.22
CA CYS A 81 -24.93 7.85 17.19
C CYS A 81 -26.33 7.23 17.24
N LEU A 82 -26.92 6.86 16.10
CA LEU A 82 -28.23 6.18 16.05
C LEU A 82 -28.20 4.85 16.81
N GLN A 83 -27.14 4.06 16.60
CA GLN A 83 -26.93 2.79 17.34
C GLN A 83 -26.80 3.00 18.85
N LYS A 84 -26.46 4.22 19.30
CA LYS A 84 -26.32 4.60 20.71
C LYS A 84 -27.55 5.32 21.27
N GLY A 85 -28.64 5.40 20.51
CA GLY A 85 -29.94 5.91 20.96
C GLY A 85 -30.25 7.37 20.63
N ALA A 86 -29.49 8.01 19.73
CA ALA A 86 -29.84 9.35 19.23
C ALA A 86 -31.07 9.31 18.30
N SER A 87 -31.80 10.43 18.18
CA SER A 87 -32.74 10.63 17.07
C SER A 87 -32.00 10.88 15.75
N GLU A 88 -32.70 10.77 14.61
CA GLU A 88 -32.12 11.07 13.28
C GLU A 88 -31.55 12.49 13.19
N GLU A 89 -32.28 13.48 13.72
CA GLU A 89 -31.88 14.88 13.74
C GLU A 89 -30.61 15.09 14.59
N GLN A 90 -30.62 14.56 15.83
CA GLN A 90 -29.47 14.63 16.73
C GLN A 90 -28.22 13.98 16.13
N ALA A 91 -28.38 12.79 15.53
CA ALA A 91 -27.30 12.05 14.91
C ALA A 91 -26.70 12.81 13.72
N ALA A 92 -27.55 13.41 12.87
CA ALA A 92 -27.10 14.17 11.71
C ALA A 92 -26.32 15.43 12.13
N GLU A 93 -26.80 16.16 13.12
CA GLU A 93 -26.11 17.35 13.64
C GLU A 93 -24.78 17.00 14.31
N CYS A 94 -24.76 16.00 15.20
CA CYS A 94 -23.53 15.55 15.85
C CYS A 94 -22.49 15.08 14.83
N GLY A 95 -22.91 14.24 13.87
CA GLY A 95 -22.04 13.74 12.81
C GLY A 95 -21.43 14.88 11.98
N LYS A 96 -22.22 15.91 11.66
CA LYS A 96 -21.74 17.10 10.95
C LYS A 96 -20.69 17.86 11.75
N VAL A 97 -20.99 18.22 13.01
CA VAL A 97 -20.06 18.98 13.87
C VAL A 97 -18.74 18.22 14.03
N ILE A 98 -18.79 16.90 14.27
CA ILE A 98 -17.61 16.06 14.45
C ILE A 98 -16.79 15.96 13.15
N SER A 99 -17.45 15.78 12.01
CA SER A 99 -16.78 15.75 10.72
C SER A 99 -16.06 17.08 10.41
N ASP A 100 -16.75 18.20 10.66
CA ASP A 100 -16.24 19.55 10.40
C ASP A 100 -15.02 19.91 11.27
N SER A 101 -14.82 19.25 12.42
CA SER A 101 -13.62 19.41 13.26
C SER A 101 -12.33 18.87 12.63
N PHE A 102 -12.44 17.95 11.65
CA PHE A 102 -11.30 17.31 10.97
C PHE A 102 -11.14 17.76 9.52
N SER A 103 -12.26 18.03 8.84
CA SER A 103 -12.32 18.16 7.39
C SER A 103 -13.51 19.02 6.97
N LYS A 104 -13.28 20.00 6.08
CA LYS A 104 -14.33 20.69 5.34
C LYS A 104 -14.27 20.22 3.88
N ASP A 105 -14.99 19.14 3.58
CA ASP A 105 -15.02 18.44 2.27
C ASP A 105 -13.69 17.81 1.81
N THR A 106 -12.84 17.40 2.77
CA THR A 106 -11.60 16.64 2.48
C THR A 106 -11.74 15.19 2.93
N LEU A 107 -10.84 14.32 2.46
CA LEU A 107 -10.82 12.93 2.91
C LEU A 107 -10.29 12.87 4.34
N PHE A 108 -11.02 12.19 5.22
CA PHE A 108 -10.51 11.79 6.53
C PHE A 108 -10.26 10.28 6.53
N PHE A 109 -9.21 9.86 7.20
CA PHE A 109 -8.83 8.45 7.33
C PHE A 109 -8.90 8.07 8.81
N PHE A 110 -9.91 7.29 9.18
CA PHE A 110 -10.25 7.03 10.58
C PHE A 110 -10.59 5.55 10.81
N SER A 111 -10.45 5.06 12.03
CA SER A 111 -10.87 3.70 12.38
C SER A 111 -12.33 3.62 12.82
N GLU A 112 -12.88 2.41 12.85
CA GLU A 112 -14.23 2.20 13.37
C GLU A 112 -14.31 2.54 14.87
N SER A 113 -13.27 2.25 15.64
CA SER A 113 -13.17 2.63 17.05
C SER A 113 -13.19 4.14 17.26
N GLU A 114 -12.54 4.92 16.38
CA GLU A 114 -12.66 6.39 16.43
C GLU A 114 -14.12 6.83 16.24
N ALA A 115 -14.82 6.26 15.26
CA ALA A 115 -16.23 6.60 15.02
C ALA A 115 -17.16 6.22 16.19
N GLN A 116 -16.93 5.07 16.82
CA GLN A 116 -17.68 4.65 18.01
C GLN A 116 -17.38 5.56 19.20
N ALA A 117 -16.12 5.95 19.40
CA ALA A 117 -15.74 6.88 20.47
C ALA A 117 -16.34 8.28 20.28
N PHE A 118 -16.47 8.75 19.03
CA PHE A 118 -17.20 9.98 18.72
C PHE A 118 -18.67 9.88 19.10
N ALA A 119 -19.32 8.75 18.82
CA ALA A 119 -20.71 8.53 19.21
C ALA A 119 -20.89 8.43 20.74
N ASP A 120 -19.95 7.79 21.44
CA ASP A 120 -19.94 7.73 22.91
C ASP A 120 -19.75 9.13 23.53
N TYR A 121 -18.84 9.94 22.98
CA TYR A 121 -18.69 11.35 23.39
C TYR A 121 -19.95 12.18 23.12
N ALA A 122 -20.59 11.99 21.97
CA ALA A 122 -21.86 12.66 21.68
C ALA A 122 -22.94 12.25 22.68
N ARG A 123 -23.02 10.96 23.04
CA ARG A 123 -23.94 10.45 24.07
C ARG A 123 -23.70 11.06 25.44
N GLU A 124 -22.44 11.22 25.86
CA GLU A 124 -22.08 11.90 27.13
C GLU A 124 -22.55 13.37 27.15
N LYS A 125 -22.72 13.98 25.97
CA LYS A 125 -23.28 15.32 25.79
C LYS A 125 -24.78 15.31 25.47
N ASN A 126 -25.47 14.21 25.74
CA ASN A 126 -26.89 14.01 25.47
C ASN A 126 -27.27 14.21 23.99
N PHE A 127 -26.33 13.95 23.09
CA PHE A 127 -26.45 14.20 21.65
C PHE A 127 -26.82 15.66 21.30
N ASP A 128 -26.49 16.62 22.17
CA ASP A 128 -26.63 18.04 21.89
C ASP A 128 -25.37 18.54 21.16
N SER A 129 -25.53 18.83 19.88
CA SER A 129 -24.47 19.28 18.97
C SER A 129 -23.77 20.57 19.46
N LYS A 130 -24.45 21.41 20.25
CA LYS A 130 -23.91 22.66 20.80
C LYS A 130 -22.91 22.43 21.93
N ASN A 131 -22.96 21.27 22.57
CA ASN A 131 -22.05 20.92 23.67
C ASN A 131 -20.78 20.19 23.19
N LEU A 132 -20.69 19.91 21.88
CA LEU A 132 -19.52 19.33 21.26
C LEU A 132 -18.51 20.44 20.94
N ASN A 133 -17.25 20.23 21.29
CA ASN A 133 -16.19 21.17 20.97
C ASN A 133 -15.02 20.47 20.27
N ASP A 134 -14.41 21.18 19.31
CA ASP A 134 -13.34 20.65 18.45
C ASP A 134 -12.15 20.09 19.24
N LYS A 135 -11.81 20.72 20.37
CA LYS A 135 -10.66 20.32 21.19
C LYS A 135 -10.86 18.95 21.83
N GLU A 136 -12.02 18.71 22.41
CA GLU A 136 -12.35 17.41 22.99
C GLU A 136 -12.59 16.36 21.90
N ILE A 137 -13.19 16.72 20.75
CA ILE A 137 -13.33 15.81 19.60
C ILE A 137 -11.96 15.28 19.15
N ARG A 138 -10.96 16.16 18.98
CA ARG A 138 -9.59 15.76 18.63
C ARG A 138 -8.94 14.88 19.69
N LYS A 139 -9.16 15.19 20.96
CA LYS A 139 -8.66 14.38 22.09
C LYS A 139 -9.29 12.98 22.11
N VAL A 140 -10.59 12.88 21.83
CA VAL A 140 -11.29 11.61 21.67
C VAL A 140 -10.69 10.82 20.52
N ALA A 141 -10.49 11.43 19.34
CA ALA A 141 -9.85 10.79 18.19
C ALA A 141 -8.48 10.20 18.56
N LYS A 142 -7.62 11.02 19.18
CA LYS A 142 -6.26 10.63 19.59
C LYS A 142 -6.25 9.47 20.60
N LYS A 143 -7.22 9.45 21.53
CA LYS A 143 -7.32 8.40 22.55
C LYS A 143 -7.93 7.11 21.99
N ALA A 144 -8.87 7.24 21.06
CA ALA A 144 -9.65 6.12 20.52
C ALA A 144 -8.87 5.33 19.47
N LEU A 145 -7.98 5.98 18.72
CA LEU A 145 -7.19 5.30 17.72
C LEU A 145 -6.18 4.35 18.39
N ASN A 146 -6.37 3.06 18.17
CA ASN A 146 -5.37 2.04 18.43
C ASN A 146 -5.01 1.33 17.12
N PRO A 147 -3.90 1.71 16.46
CA PRO A 147 -3.51 1.12 15.18
C PRO A 147 -3.23 -0.38 15.24
N ALA A 148 -2.93 -0.95 16.41
CA ALA A 148 -2.75 -2.39 16.58
C ALA A 148 -4.07 -3.19 16.43
N ILE A 149 -5.24 -2.54 16.63
CA ILE A 149 -6.55 -3.20 16.62
C ILE A 149 -7.28 -2.98 15.28
N ASP A 150 -7.46 -1.71 14.87
CA ASP A 150 -8.30 -1.37 13.71
C ASP A 150 -7.77 -0.19 12.88
N GLY A 151 -6.45 0.00 12.89
CA GLY A 151 -5.79 1.07 12.15
C GLY A 151 -4.39 0.70 11.64
N LEU A 152 -4.10 -0.58 11.42
CA LEU A 152 -2.76 -1.00 10.99
C LEU A 152 -2.38 -0.36 9.64
N ASP A 153 -3.33 -0.22 8.73
CA ASP A 153 -3.13 0.47 7.46
C ASP A 153 -2.89 1.98 7.62
N ILE A 154 -3.44 2.61 8.67
CA ILE A 154 -3.12 3.98 9.05
C ILE A 154 -1.68 4.07 9.54
N ALA A 155 -1.21 3.14 10.39
CA ALA A 155 0.19 3.11 10.84
C ALA A 155 1.17 2.83 9.69
N LEU A 156 0.82 1.92 8.78
CA LEU A 156 1.66 1.57 7.64
C LEU A 156 1.74 2.69 6.60
N PHE A 157 0.60 3.32 6.26
CA PHE A 157 0.52 4.25 5.12
C PHE A 157 0.38 5.72 5.51
N GLY A 158 0.26 5.99 6.80
CA GLY A 158 0.15 7.32 7.38
C GLY A 158 -1.23 7.93 7.26
N ARG A 159 -1.42 9.02 8.01
CA ARG A 159 -2.61 9.85 8.01
C ARG A 159 -2.20 11.31 8.05
N MET A 160 -2.84 12.12 7.21
CA MET A 160 -2.68 13.57 7.21
C MET A 160 -4.04 14.22 7.45
N VAL A 161 -4.12 15.12 8.43
CA VAL A 161 -5.31 15.88 8.82
C VAL A 161 -4.91 17.35 8.91
N ALA A 162 -5.16 18.11 7.84
CA ALA A 162 -4.67 19.49 7.73
C ALA A 162 -5.18 20.41 8.86
N GLN A 163 -6.40 20.20 9.34
CA GLN A 163 -7.02 21.02 10.39
C GLN A 163 -6.58 20.63 11.81
N ALA A 164 -6.02 19.43 11.98
CA ALA A 164 -5.63 18.84 13.26
C ALA A 164 -4.32 18.05 13.09
N THR A 165 -3.21 18.78 12.93
CA THR A 165 -1.89 18.18 12.64
C THR A 165 -1.38 17.27 13.75
N ASP A 166 -1.92 17.39 14.96
CA ASP A 166 -1.69 16.52 16.10
C ASP A 166 -2.27 15.11 15.93
N LEU A 167 -3.17 14.90 14.96
CA LEU A 167 -3.72 13.61 14.56
C LEU A 167 -2.95 12.97 13.40
N ASN A 168 -1.94 13.66 12.85
CA ASN A 168 -1.11 13.09 11.79
C ASN A 168 -0.38 11.85 12.30
N ILE A 169 -0.28 10.86 11.42
CA ILE A 169 0.48 9.63 11.68
C ILE A 169 1.49 9.49 10.57
N GLU A 170 2.75 9.37 10.97
CA GLU A 170 3.84 9.13 10.05
C GLU A 170 3.75 7.69 9.53
N ALA A 171 3.92 7.54 8.21
CA ALA A 171 3.81 6.26 7.54
C ALA A 171 5.06 5.41 7.79
N ALA A 172 4.90 4.20 8.30
CA ALA A 172 6.02 3.27 8.44
C ALA A 172 6.50 2.69 7.09
N ALA A 173 5.62 2.61 6.08
CA ALA A 173 5.94 1.96 4.80
C ALA A 173 6.10 2.98 3.66
N SER A 174 7.27 2.96 3.04
CA SER A 174 7.62 3.73 1.85
C SER A 174 7.57 2.86 0.60
N PHE A 175 6.88 3.34 -0.44
CA PHE A 175 6.75 2.64 -1.72
C PHE A 175 7.31 3.52 -2.83
N SER A 176 8.17 2.95 -3.66
CA SER A 176 8.55 3.56 -4.93
C SER A 176 7.49 3.31 -6.00
N HIS A 177 7.54 4.08 -7.09
CA HIS A 177 6.85 3.68 -8.31
C HIS A 177 7.47 2.38 -8.81
N ALA A 178 6.65 1.41 -9.20
CA ALA A 178 7.18 0.22 -9.86
C ALA A 178 7.50 0.58 -11.32
N ILE A 179 8.69 0.22 -11.78
CA ILE A 179 9.17 0.52 -13.13
C ILE A 179 9.65 -0.75 -13.82
N SER A 180 9.49 -0.83 -15.14
CA SER A 180 10.07 -1.94 -15.90
C SER A 180 11.61 -1.88 -15.87
N THR A 181 12.25 -3.04 -15.70
CA THR A 181 13.73 -3.15 -15.69
C THR A 181 14.35 -2.97 -17.09
N HIS A 182 13.52 -3.12 -18.13
CA HIS A 182 13.86 -2.96 -19.54
C HIS A 182 13.02 -1.88 -20.22
N LYS A 183 13.40 -1.48 -21.43
CA LYS A 183 12.61 -0.56 -22.26
C LYS A 183 11.27 -1.22 -22.61
N VAL A 184 10.20 -0.42 -22.65
CA VAL A 184 8.85 -0.83 -23.07
C VAL A 184 8.35 0.12 -24.15
N SER A 185 7.60 -0.43 -25.09
CA SER A 185 6.73 0.31 -25.99
C SER A 185 5.29 -0.14 -25.72
N ASN A 186 4.35 0.79 -25.61
CA ASN A 186 2.95 0.41 -25.55
C ASN A 186 2.51 -0.08 -26.93
N GLU A 187 1.66 -1.11 -26.93
CA GLU A 187 1.02 -1.66 -28.13
C GLU A 187 -0.44 -1.23 -28.15
N VAL A 188 -0.96 -1.00 -29.35
CA VAL A 188 -2.36 -0.59 -29.57
C VAL A 188 -3.19 -1.80 -29.97
N GLU A 189 -4.26 -2.03 -29.24
CA GLU A 189 -5.29 -3.04 -29.48
C GLU A 189 -6.51 -2.36 -30.11
N PHE A 190 -6.91 -2.79 -31.30
CA PHE A 190 -8.19 -2.38 -31.89
C PHE A 190 -9.25 -3.44 -31.58
N PHE A 191 -10.41 -3.01 -31.10
CA PHE A 191 -11.52 -3.90 -30.80
C PHE A 191 -12.81 -3.37 -31.41
N THR A 192 -13.74 -4.29 -31.67
CA THR A 192 -15.09 -3.98 -32.13
C THR A 192 -16.11 -4.57 -31.18
N ALA A 193 -17.31 -3.97 -31.14
CA ALA A 193 -18.50 -4.61 -30.61
C ALA A 193 -19.51 -4.74 -31.75
N LEU A 194 -20.08 -5.94 -31.89
CA LEU A 194 -21.13 -6.23 -32.86
C LEU A 194 -22.51 -5.99 -32.24
N ASP A 195 -23.48 -5.68 -33.09
CA ASP A 195 -24.90 -5.68 -32.71
C ASP A 195 -25.53 -6.96 -33.26
N ASP A 196 -25.99 -7.81 -32.33
CA ASP A 196 -26.55 -9.12 -32.66
C ASP A 196 -27.88 -9.03 -33.44
N LEU A 197 -28.53 -7.86 -33.48
CA LEU A 197 -29.77 -7.61 -34.22
C LEU A 197 -29.55 -6.77 -35.50
N ALA A 198 -28.30 -6.53 -35.92
CA ALA A 198 -28.02 -5.75 -37.11
C ALA A 198 -28.52 -6.41 -38.41
N GLU A 199 -29.18 -5.63 -39.26
CA GLU A 199 -29.65 -6.08 -40.58
C GLU A 199 -28.54 -6.05 -41.65
N GLU A 200 -27.49 -5.24 -41.44
CA GLU A 200 -26.36 -5.06 -42.35
C GLU A 200 -25.04 -5.48 -41.69
N PRO A 201 -24.08 -6.09 -42.42
CA PRO A 201 -22.77 -6.44 -41.88
C PRO A 201 -21.97 -5.20 -41.45
N GLY A 202 -21.52 -5.17 -40.19
CA GLY A 202 -20.67 -4.08 -39.69
C GLY A 202 -20.46 -4.12 -38.17
N SER A 203 -19.50 -3.34 -37.68
CA SER A 203 -19.33 -3.14 -36.24
C SER A 203 -20.26 -2.03 -35.74
N ALA A 204 -20.97 -2.28 -34.64
CA ALA A 204 -21.76 -1.26 -33.96
C ALA A 204 -20.88 -0.29 -33.16
N HIS A 205 -19.70 -0.74 -32.72
CA HIS A 205 -18.70 0.10 -32.09
C HIS A 205 -17.29 -0.33 -32.51
N MET A 206 -16.39 0.65 -32.62
CA MET A 206 -14.96 0.43 -32.76
C MET A 206 -14.23 1.29 -31.73
N GLY A 207 -13.21 0.73 -31.12
CA GLY A 207 -12.36 1.44 -30.17
C GLY A 207 -10.91 0.98 -30.24
N SER A 208 -10.04 1.73 -29.58
CA SER A 208 -8.66 1.33 -29.35
C SER A 208 -8.31 1.38 -27.87
N LEU A 209 -7.39 0.52 -27.48
CA LEU A 209 -6.84 0.40 -26.14
C LEU A 209 -5.32 0.30 -26.26
N GLU A 210 -4.61 0.65 -25.20
CA GLU A 210 -3.19 0.35 -25.11
C GLU A 210 -2.89 -0.65 -23.98
N PHE A 211 -1.87 -1.47 -24.20
CA PHE A 211 -1.32 -2.38 -23.22
C PHE A 211 0.22 -2.47 -23.35
N ASN A 212 0.85 -3.11 -22.37
CA ASN A 212 2.24 -3.58 -22.51
C ASN A 212 2.46 -4.89 -21.75
N SER A 213 3.63 -5.49 -21.93
CA SER A 213 4.16 -6.55 -21.09
C SER A 213 5.52 -6.14 -20.55
N ALA A 214 5.80 -6.45 -19.29
CA ALA A 214 7.07 -6.06 -18.68
C ALA A 214 7.42 -6.84 -17.42
N THR A 215 8.73 -6.91 -17.15
CA THR A 215 9.28 -7.26 -15.84
C THR A 215 9.43 -6.00 -15.00
N TYR A 216 8.62 -5.87 -13.96
CA TYR A 216 8.61 -4.72 -13.06
C TYR A 216 9.50 -4.95 -11.86
N TYR A 217 10.30 -3.94 -11.53
CA TYR A 217 10.95 -3.82 -10.24
C TYR A 217 10.05 -3.04 -9.27
N ARG A 218 9.73 -3.64 -8.13
CA ARG A 218 8.98 -3.03 -7.03
C ARG A 218 9.90 -2.90 -5.82
N TYR A 219 10.04 -1.68 -5.31
CA TYR A 219 10.78 -1.39 -4.08
C TYR A 219 9.84 -0.89 -2.98
N ILE A 220 9.88 -1.58 -1.84
CA ILE A 220 9.14 -1.21 -0.63
C ILE A 220 10.12 -1.24 0.54
N SER A 221 10.04 -0.23 1.42
CA SER A 221 10.81 -0.18 2.66
C SER A 221 9.85 0.02 3.82
N LEU A 222 9.84 -0.92 4.76
CA LEU A 222 9.12 -0.84 6.02
C LEU A 222 10.10 -0.42 7.12
N ASP A 223 9.85 0.72 7.74
CA ASP A 223 10.59 1.16 8.93
C ASP A 223 9.97 0.52 10.18
N LEU A 224 10.68 -0.45 10.76
CA LEU A 224 10.20 -1.19 11.92
C LEU A 224 10.15 -0.32 13.17
N GLY A 225 11.08 0.64 13.29
CA GLY A 225 11.09 1.59 14.38
C GLY A 225 9.83 2.46 14.39
N GLN A 226 9.50 3.04 13.23
CA GLN A 226 8.27 3.83 13.08
C GLN A 226 7.01 2.99 13.28
N LEU A 227 6.97 1.76 12.75
CA LEU A 227 5.80 0.90 12.91
C LEU A 227 5.59 0.53 14.38
N TRP A 228 6.66 0.14 15.08
CA TRP A 228 6.64 -0.21 16.50
C TRP A 228 6.10 0.95 17.36
N GLU A 229 6.53 2.19 17.08
CA GLU A 229 6.01 3.39 17.77
C GLU A 229 4.52 3.61 17.49
N SER A 230 4.09 3.48 16.22
CA SER A 230 2.71 3.71 15.83
C SER A 230 1.72 2.68 16.39
N ILE A 231 2.15 1.43 16.60
CA ILE A 231 1.31 0.35 17.17
C ILE A 231 1.57 0.10 18.66
N GLY A 232 2.36 0.94 19.33
CA GLY A 232 2.65 0.80 20.76
C GLY A 232 3.47 -0.44 21.14
N GLY A 233 4.18 -1.03 20.17
CA GLY A 233 4.98 -2.24 20.34
C GLY A 233 4.21 -3.56 20.34
N GLU A 234 2.89 -3.52 20.16
CA GLU A 234 2.01 -4.69 20.11
C GLU A 234 1.94 -5.26 18.69
N HIS A 235 1.82 -6.59 18.57
CA HIS A 235 1.49 -7.28 17.31
C HIS A 235 2.40 -6.96 16.10
N LEU A 236 3.67 -6.58 16.32
CA LEU A 236 4.58 -6.19 15.25
C LEU A 236 4.86 -7.34 14.27
N ALA A 237 5.02 -8.57 14.78
CA ALA A 237 5.28 -9.74 13.94
C ALA A 237 4.08 -10.06 13.02
N GLU A 238 2.85 -9.98 13.55
CA GLU A 238 1.60 -10.12 12.80
C GLU A 238 1.46 -9.01 11.75
N ALA A 239 1.80 -7.76 12.10
CA ALA A 239 1.76 -6.64 11.18
C ALA A 239 2.72 -6.84 9.99
N VAL A 240 3.94 -7.33 10.25
CA VAL A 240 4.92 -7.67 9.20
C VAL A 240 4.39 -8.81 8.34
N GLU A 241 3.87 -9.88 8.94
CA GLU A 241 3.26 -11.00 8.23
C GLU A 241 2.13 -10.54 7.30
N SER A 242 1.17 -9.79 7.81
CA SER A 242 0.02 -9.31 7.02
C SER A 242 0.46 -8.38 5.89
N LEU A 243 1.46 -7.53 6.12
CA LEU A 243 2.03 -6.71 5.05
C LEU A 243 2.71 -7.57 3.99
N THR A 244 3.55 -8.55 4.37
CA THR A 244 4.25 -9.43 3.42
C THR A 244 3.24 -10.23 2.58
N LYS A 245 2.23 -10.83 3.22
CA LYS A 245 1.12 -11.53 2.54
C LYS A 245 0.41 -10.60 1.55
N ALA A 246 0.04 -9.40 1.98
CA ALA A 246 -0.60 -8.40 1.13
C ALA A 246 0.29 -7.93 -0.03
N LEU A 247 1.60 -7.76 0.18
CA LEU A 247 2.54 -7.41 -0.89
C LEU A 247 2.64 -8.53 -1.95
N PHE A 248 2.55 -9.78 -1.52
CA PHE A 248 2.62 -10.97 -2.37
C PHE A 248 1.37 -11.14 -3.25
N VAL A 249 0.17 -11.05 -2.66
CA VAL A 249 -1.09 -11.30 -3.39
C VAL A 249 -1.64 -10.11 -4.15
N ALA A 250 -1.32 -8.87 -3.72
CA ALA A 250 -1.93 -7.69 -4.32
C ALA A 250 -1.52 -7.54 -5.78
N VAL A 251 -2.49 -7.23 -6.65
CA VAL A 251 -2.30 -6.87 -8.06
C VAL A 251 -3.22 -5.69 -8.42
N PRO A 252 -2.74 -4.66 -9.15
CA PRO A 252 -3.57 -3.58 -9.66
C PRO A 252 -4.81 -4.06 -10.42
N SER A 253 -5.99 -3.57 -10.02
CA SER A 253 -7.28 -4.00 -10.55
C SER A 253 -7.65 -3.44 -11.93
N ALA A 254 -6.83 -2.56 -12.50
CA ALA A 254 -7.12 -1.95 -13.79
C ALA A 254 -7.13 -3.02 -14.90
N ARG A 255 -8.26 -3.10 -15.63
CA ARG A 255 -8.47 -3.99 -16.79
C ARG A 255 -8.21 -5.48 -16.55
N GLN A 256 -8.14 -5.94 -15.30
CA GLN A 256 -7.91 -7.36 -15.00
C GLN A 256 -8.97 -8.30 -15.57
N THR A 257 -10.19 -7.81 -15.83
CA THR A 257 -11.29 -8.58 -16.44
C THR A 257 -11.09 -8.82 -17.93
N THR A 258 -10.34 -7.97 -18.63
CA THR A 258 -10.11 -8.07 -20.08
C THR A 258 -8.65 -8.34 -20.44
N GLN A 259 -7.72 -8.04 -19.53
CA GLN A 259 -6.27 -8.17 -19.65
C GLN A 259 -5.72 -8.70 -18.32
N SER A 260 -6.03 -9.97 -18.02
CA SER A 260 -5.72 -10.60 -16.74
C SER A 260 -4.21 -10.77 -16.55
N GLY A 261 -3.68 -10.09 -15.54
CA GLY A 261 -2.30 -10.13 -15.09
C GLY A 261 -2.17 -10.79 -13.73
N ALA A 262 -2.79 -11.96 -13.54
CA ALA A 262 -2.70 -12.73 -12.29
C ALA A 262 -1.33 -13.43 -12.15
N SER A 263 -0.26 -12.64 -12.09
CA SER A 263 1.13 -13.12 -12.04
C SER A 263 1.68 -12.93 -10.62
N PRO A 264 2.19 -13.99 -9.95
CA PRO A 264 2.80 -13.87 -8.63
C PRO A 264 4.20 -13.24 -8.72
N TRP A 265 4.90 -13.12 -7.59
CA TRP A 265 6.31 -12.76 -7.60
C TRP A 265 7.13 -13.85 -8.31
N GLU A 266 8.06 -13.44 -9.15
CA GLU A 266 9.03 -14.34 -9.77
C GLU A 266 10.32 -14.42 -8.97
N PHE A 267 10.74 -13.28 -8.40
CA PHE A 267 11.93 -13.20 -7.57
C PHE A 267 11.79 -12.08 -6.54
N ALA A 268 12.31 -12.28 -5.33
CA ALA A 268 12.48 -11.18 -4.40
C ALA A 268 13.74 -11.34 -3.53
N LYS A 269 14.46 -10.24 -3.33
CA LYS A 269 15.50 -10.14 -2.31
C LYS A 269 15.00 -9.25 -1.18
N ILE A 270 15.00 -9.78 0.04
CA ILE A 270 14.50 -9.09 1.23
C ILE A 270 15.67 -8.88 2.19
N PHE A 271 15.87 -7.64 2.64
CA PHE A 271 16.88 -7.31 3.64
C PHE A 271 16.25 -6.82 4.93
N ILE A 272 16.77 -7.28 6.07
CA ILE A 272 16.59 -6.63 7.36
C ILE A 272 17.89 -5.91 7.69
N ARG A 273 17.85 -4.58 7.79
CA ARG A 273 19.08 -3.78 7.93
C ARG A 273 18.88 -2.41 8.57
N LYS A 274 20.00 -1.86 9.06
CA LYS A 274 20.08 -0.56 9.75
C LYS A 274 20.66 0.59 8.91
N GLY A 275 21.20 0.30 7.74
CA GLY A 275 21.80 1.30 6.85
C GLY A 275 20.79 2.23 6.17
N GLN A 276 21.30 3.20 5.39
CA GLN A 276 20.47 4.06 4.55
C GLN A 276 19.77 3.24 3.48
N ARG A 277 18.45 3.45 3.31
CA ARG A 277 17.59 2.83 2.29
C ARG A 277 18.22 2.79 0.90
N LEU A 278 18.09 1.65 0.20
CA LEU A 278 18.75 1.38 -1.06
C LEU A 278 17.71 0.94 -2.08
N GLN A 279 17.58 1.67 -3.19
CA GLN A 279 16.77 1.25 -4.33
C GLN A 279 17.69 0.97 -5.51
N VAL A 280 17.42 -0.10 -6.28
CA VAL A 280 18.12 -0.35 -7.54
C VAL A 280 17.53 0.54 -8.64
N PRO A 281 18.33 1.39 -9.30
CA PRO A 281 17.81 2.38 -10.22
C PRO A 281 17.42 1.82 -11.59
N PHE A 282 18.01 0.69 -12.02
CA PHE A 282 17.89 0.16 -13.39
C PHE A 282 18.10 1.23 -14.47
N GLU A 283 19.07 2.12 -14.23
CA GLU A 283 19.39 3.25 -15.09
C GLU A 283 19.60 2.77 -16.54
N THR A 284 20.56 1.88 -16.73
CA THR A 284 20.75 1.20 -18.01
C THR A 284 19.68 0.13 -18.19
N ALA A 285 18.93 0.21 -19.29
CA ALA A 285 17.88 -0.74 -19.61
C ALA A 285 18.41 -2.15 -19.78
N VAL A 286 17.85 -3.10 -19.03
CA VAL A 286 18.14 -4.52 -19.18
C VAL A 286 17.78 -4.95 -20.60
N LYS A 287 18.70 -5.67 -21.24
CA LYS A 287 18.47 -6.28 -22.55
C LYS A 287 17.98 -7.71 -22.35
N ALA A 288 17.09 -8.16 -23.24
CA ALA A 288 16.64 -9.54 -23.22
C ALA A 288 17.81 -10.50 -23.50
N LYS A 289 17.78 -11.67 -22.88
CA LYS A 289 18.69 -12.78 -23.16
C LYS A 289 17.86 -14.05 -23.25
N ASP A 290 18.15 -14.88 -24.24
CA ASP A 290 17.46 -16.17 -24.46
C ASP A 290 15.92 -16.03 -24.50
N GLY A 291 15.44 -14.92 -25.07
CA GLY A 291 14.01 -14.63 -25.25
C GLY A 291 13.29 -13.96 -24.05
N GLY A 292 13.98 -13.73 -22.92
CA GLY A 292 13.35 -13.19 -21.71
C GLY A 292 14.08 -12.02 -21.06
N TYR A 293 13.36 -11.27 -20.22
CA TYR A 293 13.91 -10.16 -19.41
C TYR A 293 14.10 -10.52 -17.94
N LEU A 294 13.39 -11.53 -17.42
CA LEU A 294 13.39 -11.86 -16.00
C LEU A 294 14.78 -12.25 -15.50
N GLN A 295 15.42 -13.26 -16.10
CA GLN A 295 16.72 -13.73 -15.64
C GLN A 295 17.82 -12.65 -15.71
N PRO A 296 17.97 -11.88 -16.81
CA PRO A 296 18.88 -10.74 -16.83
C PRO A 296 18.55 -9.65 -15.80
N SER A 297 17.27 -9.48 -15.44
CA SER A 297 16.84 -8.54 -14.41
C SER A 297 17.22 -9.01 -13.01
N ILE A 298 17.08 -10.31 -12.73
CA ILE A 298 17.54 -10.93 -11.47
C ILE A 298 19.04 -10.71 -11.31
N THR A 299 19.83 -11.03 -12.35
CA THR A 299 21.29 -10.81 -12.33
C THR A 299 21.62 -9.33 -12.10
N ALA A 300 21.02 -8.41 -12.85
CA ALA A 300 21.28 -6.98 -12.70
C ALA A 300 20.90 -6.45 -11.30
N LEU A 301 19.81 -6.95 -10.72
CA LEU A 301 19.38 -6.61 -9.35
C LEU A 301 20.40 -7.11 -8.33
N THR A 302 20.72 -8.40 -8.35
CA THR A 302 21.58 -9.07 -7.38
C THR A 302 23.01 -8.54 -7.44
N ASP A 303 23.55 -8.32 -8.64
CA ASP A 303 24.89 -7.75 -8.83
C ASP A 303 24.98 -6.33 -8.26
N TYR A 304 23.96 -5.50 -8.51
CA TYR A 304 23.91 -4.15 -7.97
C TYR A 304 23.87 -4.15 -6.44
N LEU A 305 22.98 -4.95 -5.84
CA LEU A 305 22.83 -5.03 -4.38
C LEU A 305 24.12 -5.55 -3.73
N THR A 306 24.70 -6.63 -4.26
CA THR A 306 25.95 -7.21 -3.76
C THR A 306 27.10 -6.21 -3.85
N LYS A 307 27.23 -5.50 -4.98
CA LYS A 307 28.24 -4.43 -5.14
C LYS A 307 28.04 -3.30 -4.13
N LYS A 308 26.79 -2.89 -3.89
CA LYS A 308 26.51 -1.80 -2.92
C LYS A 308 26.73 -2.23 -1.49
N GLU A 309 26.42 -3.47 -1.14
CA GLU A 309 26.78 -4.04 0.15
C GLU A 309 28.29 -4.01 0.38
N ALA A 310 29.08 -4.55 -0.56
CA ALA A 310 30.53 -4.57 -0.45
C ALA A 310 31.14 -3.16 -0.33
N LEU A 311 30.65 -2.19 -1.13
CA LEU A 311 31.15 -0.82 -1.11
C LEU A 311 30.74 -0.03 0.13
N ALA A 312 29.55 -0.27 0.67
CA ALA A 312 29.06 0.42 1.86
C ALA A 312 29.66 -0.15 3.15
N GLY A 313 30.18 -1.38 3.13
CA GLY A 313 30.82 -2.02 4.27
C GLY A 313 29.92 -2.02 5.50
N SER A 314 30.45 -1.59 6.65
CA SER A 314 29.68 -1.54 7.91
C SER A 314 28.45 -0.61 7.84
N LEU A 315 28.44 0.38 6.95
CA LEU A 315 27.30 1.29 6.77
C LEU A 315 26.13 0.67 5.99
N PHE A 316 26.32 -0.48 5.33
CA PHE A 316 25.21 -1.22 4.74
C PHE A 316 24.25 -1.75 5.82
N GLY A 317 24.83 -2.16 6.96
CA GLY A 317 24.12 -2.53 8.17
C GLY A 317 23.19 -3.73 8.01
N LYS A 318 23.53 -4.72 7.16
CA LYS A 318 22.73 -5.94 6.96
C LYS A 318 22.76 -6.81 8.21
N GLU A 319 21.58 -7.14 8.70
CA GLU A 319 21.39 -8.08 9.80
C GLU A 319 20.92 -9.43 9.28
N LYS A 320 20.02 -9.43 8.29
CA LYS A 320 19.52 -10.65 7.66
C LYS A 320 19.15 -10.44 6.21
N GLU A 321 19.19 -11.51 5.43
CA GLU A 321 18.68 -11.53 4.06
C GLU A 321 17.86 -12.79 3.80
N PHE A 322 16.91 -12.67 2.87
CA PHE A 322 16.14 -13.78 2.33
C PHE A 322 16.03 -13.62 0.82
N THR A 323 16.02 -14.75 0.11
CA THR A 323 15.84 -14.79 -1.35
C THR A 323 14.67 -15.72 -1.66
N PHE A 324 13.65 -15.18 -2.33
CA PHE A 324 12.50 -15.94 -2.83
C PHE A 324 12.59 -16.09 -4.35
N GLY A 325 12.21 -17.27 -4.86
CA GLY A 325 12.13 -17.55 -6.30
C GLY A 325 13.33 -18.28 -6.92
N GLU A 326 14.39 -18.55 -6.15
CA GLU A 326 15.54 -19.36 -6.60
C GLU A 326 15.46 -20.81 -6.12
N ASP A 327 15.15 -21.02 -4.85
CA ASP A 327 14.93 -22.35 -4.27
C ASP A 327 13.43 -22.65 -4.19
N VAL A 328 13.00 -23.68 -4.91
CA VAL A 328 11.60 -24.14 -4.92
C VAL A 328 11.11 -24.66 -3.57
N ASN A 329 12.03 -24.98 -2.64
CA ASN A 329 11.69 -25.40 -1.29
C ASN A 329 11.55 -24.21 -0.32
N PHE A 330 11.86 -22.99 -0.76
CA PHE A 330 11.71 -21.78 0.03
C PHE A 330 10.45 -21.03 -0.41
N SER A 331 9.35 -21.31 0.28
CA SER A 331 8.04 -20.75 -0.02
C SER A 331 7.84 -19.34 0.55
N ILE A 332 6.72 -18.71 0.21
CA ILE A 332 6.31 -17.44 0.84
C ILE A 332 6.08 -17.60 2.34
N ASP A 333 5.64 -18.79 2.80
CA ASP A 333 5.43 -19.08 4.20
C ASP A 333 6.76 -19.16 4.97
N ASP A 334 7.81 -19.71 4.34
CA ASP A 334 9.16 -19.74 4.91
C ASP A 334 9.74 -18.33 5.05
N LEU A 335 9.54 -17.49 4.04
CA LEU A 335 9.90 -16.07 4.11
C LEU A 335 9.19 -15.37 5.27
N ILE A 336 7.86 -15.52 5.36
CA ILE A 336 7.06 -14.91 6.42
C ILE A 336 7.52 -15.39 7.79
N LYS A 337 7.72 -16.70 7.97
CA LYS A 337 8.22 -17.28 9.22
C LYS A 337 9.59 -16.71 9.58
N GLY A 338 10.50 -16.61 8.62
CA GLY A 338 11.82 -16.01 8.80
C GLY A 338 11.77 -14.55 9.24
N LEU A 339 10.90 -13.75 8.62
CA LEU A 339 10.67 -12.34 9.00
C LEU A 339 10.09 -12.23 10.41
N LYS A 340 9.06 -13.02 10.73
CA LYS A 340 8.44 -13.03 12.07
C LYS A 340 9.43 -13.39 13.16
N LEU A 341 10.22 -14.44 12.98
CA LEU A 341 11.23 -14.86 13.96
C LEU A 341 12.24 -13.74 14.22
N THR A 342 12.69 -13.06 13.16
CA THR A 342 13.68 -11.98 13.29
C THR A 342 13.13 -10.78 14.05
N VAL A 343 11.84 -10.50 13.92
CA VAL A 343 11.18 -9.43 14.67
C VAL A 343 10.89 -9.86 16.11
N ALA A 344 10.47 -11.11 16.32
CA ALA A 344 10.14 -11.64 17.65
C ALA A 344 11.36 -11.82 18.56
N GLU A 345 12.56 -12.12 18.00
CA GLU A 345 13.81 -12.24 18.75
C GLU A 345 14.26 -10.94 19.46
N VAL A 346 13.67 -9.81 19.07
CA VAL A 346 14.05 -8.46 19.53
C VAL A 346 13.02 -7.84 20.50
N GLN A 347 11.80 -8.40 20.58
CA GLN A 347 10.73 -7.96 21.49
C GLN A 347 10.91 -8.55 22.90
#